data_AF-A0A7V9BXU5-F1
#
_entry.id   AF-A0A7V9BXU5-F1
#
_cell.length_a   1.000
_cell.length_b   1.000
_cell.length_c   1.000
_cell.angle_alpha   90.00
_cell.angle_beta   90.00
_cell.angle_gamma   90.00
#
_symmetry.space_group_name_H-M   'P 1'
#
loop_
_entity.id
_entity.type
_entity.pdbx_description
1 polymer ?
#
loop_
_entity_poly.entity_id
_entity_poly.type
_entity_poly.pdbx_seq_one_letter_code
_entity_poly.pdbx_strand_id
1 'polypeptide(L)'
;MRTLVAGLTAAALGATALPAAAQEEAVTVERDVVYRTVDGEELGADVYLPPGDGDERPVVLIVHGGGWVRGDKALFAEEGDQ
;
A
#
# COMPACT_ATOMS: atom_id res chain seq x y z
N MET A 1 -20.68 -55.84 37.66
CA MET A 1 -21.60 -54.87 37.03
C MET A 1 -21.07 -53.47 37.34
N ARG A 2 -20.74 -52.68 36.30
CA ARG A 2 -20.98 -51.21 36.13
C ARG A 2 -20.51 -50.30 37.30
N THR A 3 -19.69 -49.26 37.18
CA THR A 3 -19.31 -48.39 36.04
C THR A 3 -18.19 -47.45 36.54
N LEU A 4 -17.22 -47.12 35.68
CA LEU A 4 -16.27 -46.01 35.85
C LEU A 4 -16.96 -44.67 35.50
N VAL A 5 -16.64 -43.58 36.21
CA VAL A 5 -16.83 -42.21 35.70
C VAL A 5 -15.57 -41.41 36.00
N ALA A 6 -14.82 -41.11 34.94
CA ALA A 6 -13.77 -40.10 34.92
C ALA A 6 -14.42 -38.75 34.58
N GLY A 7 -14.20 -37.73 35.40
CA GLY A 7 -14.59 -36.36 35.12
C GLY A 7 -13.35 -35.48 35.11
N LEU A 8 -12.74 -35.30 33.93
CA LEU A 8 -11.67 -34.33 33.71
C LEU A 8 -12.32 -33.05 33.19
N THR A 9 -12.50 -32.05 34.06
CA THR A 9 -12.88 -30.70 33.63
C THR A 9 -11.62 -29.94 33.21
N ALA A 10 -11.38 -29.88 31.91
CA ALA A 10 -10.39 -28.96 31.33
C ALA A 10 -10.96 -27.54 31.34
N ALA A 11 -10.37 -26.64 32.13
CA ALA A 11 -10.65 -25.21 32.06
C ALA A 11 -9.96 -24.63 30.82
N ALA A 12 -10.73 -24.18 29.84
CA ALA A 12 -10.22 -23.52 28.64
C ALA A 12 -9.69 -22.13 28.99
N LEU A 13 -8.39 -21.90 28.76
CA LEU A 13 -7.80 -20.56 28.77
C LEU A 13 -8.40 -19.75 27.62
N GLY A 14 -9.08 -18.65 27.94
CA GLY A 14 -9.56 -17.70 26.95
C GLY A 14 -8.38 -17.07 26.22
N ALA A 15 -8.21 -17.41 24.94
CA ALA A 15 -7.31 -16.71 24.04
C ALA A 15 -7.93 -15.34 23.74
N THR A 16 -7.38 -14.28 24.31
CA THR A 16 -7.67 -12.91 23.89
C THR A 16 -7.13 -12.75 22.48
N ALA A 17 -8.03 -12.65 21.50
CA ALA A 17 -7.65 -12.28 20.14
C ALA A 17 -6.97 -10.92 20.19
N LEU A 18 -5.72 -10.85 19.74
CA LEU A 18 -5.04 -9.59 19.48
C LEU A 18 -5.89 -8.80 18.48
N PRO A 19 -5.94 -7.46 18.58
CA PRO A 19 -6.59 -6.67 17.55
C PRO A 19 -5.91 -7.04 16.23
N ALA A 20 -6.69 -7.37 15.21
CA ALA A 20 -6.18 -7.46 13.85
C ALA A 20 -5.51 -6.11 13.58
N ALA A 21 -4.18 -6.10 13.47
CA ALA A 21 -3.46 -4.95 12.98
C ALA A 21 -4.20 -4.51 11.72
N ALA A 22 -4.60 -3.23 11.64
CA ALA A 22 -5.14 -2.66 10.43
C ALA A 22 -4.14 -3.02 9.33
N GLN A 23 -4.57 -3.89 8.41
CA GLN A 23 -3.76 -4.26 7.27
C GLN A 23 -3.62 -2.95 6.50
N GLU A 24 -2.41 -2.37 6.49
CA GLU A 24 -2.12 -1.23 5.61
C GLU A 24 -2.47 -1.70 4.21
N GLU A 25 -3.61 -1.23 3.70
CA GLU A 25 -4.01 -1.54 2.34
C GLU A 25 -2.95 -0.91 1.44
N ALA A 26 -2.26 -1.74 0.67
CA ALA A 26 -1.07 -1.34 -0.06
C ALA A 26 -1.39 -0.32 -1.17
N VAL A 27 -0.52 0.67 -1.34
CA VAL A 27 -0.55 1.60 -2.49
C VAL A 27 -0.33 0.81 -3.79
N THR A 28 -1.14 1.11 -4.80
CA THR A 28 -0.89 0.60 -6.16
C THR A 28 -0.06 1.61 -6.93
N VAL A 29 1.05 1.18 -7.52
CA VAL A 29 1.96 2.06 -8.26
C VAL A 29 1.93 1.72 -9.74
N GLU A 30 1.51 2.68 -10.55
CA GLU A 30 1.64 2.61 -12.01
C GLU A 30 2.90 3.39 -12.41
N ARG A 31 3.92 2.66 -12.87
CA ARG A 31 5.20 3.24 -13.26
C ARG A 31 5.17 3.71 -14.71
N ASP A 32 5.89 4.78 -15.01
CA ASP A 32 6.19 5.25 -16.38
C ASP A 32 4.95 5.50 -17.25
N VAL A 33 3.87 6.02 -16.67
CA VAL A 33 2.67 6.42 -17.40
C VAL A 33 3.00 7.61 -18.29
N VAL A 34 3.11 7.37 -19.61
CA VAL A 34 3.40 8.41 -20.60
C VAL A 34 2.20 9.36 -20.71
N TYR A 35 2.38 10.61 -20.27
CA TYR A 35 1.33 11.63 -20.36
C TYR A 35 1.47 12.52 -21.60
N ARG A 36 2.67 12.57 -22.19
CA ARG A 36 2.91 13.34 -23.41
C ARG A 36 4.18 12.86 -24.12
N THR A 37 4.19 12.99 -25.44
CA THR A 37 5.42 12.96 -26.25
C THR A 37 5.69 14.37 -26.78
N VAL A 38 6.90 14.90 -26.59
CA VAL A 38 7.34 16.21 -27.09
C VAL A 38 8.66 16.03 -27.83
N ASP A 39 8.75 16.51 -29.07
CA ASP A 39 9.98 16.42 -29.87
C ASP A 39 10.61 15.02 -29.97
N GLY A 40 9.77 13.97 -29.87
CA GLY A 40 10.20 12.57 -29.90
C GLY A 40 10.60 11.99 -28.54
N GLU A 41 10.54 12.78 -27.46
CA GLU A 41 10.78 12.35 -26.09
C GLU A 41 9.46 12.05 -25.38
N GLU A 42 9.37 10.88 -24.74
CA GLU A 42 8.24 10.49 -23.91
C GLU A 42 8.42 11.03 -22.48
N LEU A 43 7.43 11.78 -22.03
CA LEU A 43 7.36 12.29 -20.67
C LEU A 43 6.44 11.39 -19.85
N GLY A 44 7.04 10.67 -18.90
CA GLY A 44 6.36 9.74 -18.00
C GLY A 44 6.13 10.29 -16.60
N ALA A 45 5.13 9.75 -15.92
CA ALA A 45 4.87 9.97 -14.50
C ALA A 45 4.67 8.62 -13.78
N ASP A 46 5.01 8.56 -12.50
CA ASP A 46 4.61 7.44 -11.64
C ASP A 46 3.34 7.86 -10.90
N VAL A 47 2.31 7.02 -10.94
CA VAL A 47 1.01 7.28 -10.32
C VAL A 47 0.84 6.37 -9.12
N TYR A 48 0.74 6.98 -7.94
CA TYR A 48 0.56 6.31 -6.65
C TYR A 48 -0.92 6.40 -6.27
N LEU A 49 -1.60 5.27 -6.33
CA LEU A 49 -3.02 5.16 -6.05
C LEU A 49 -3.21 4.64 -4.62
N PRO A 50 -3.84 5.43 -3.73
CA PRO A 50 -4.19 4.93 -2.42
C PRO A 50 -5.24 3.81 -2.56
N PRO A 51 -5.33 2.93 -1.57
CA PRO A 51 -6.31 1.86 -1.57
C PRO A 51 -7.76 2.40 -1.49
N GLY A 52 -8.71 1.56 -1.89
CA GLY A 52 -10.14 1.86 -1.89
C GLY A 52 -10.68 2.40 -3.23
N ASP A 53 -12.00 2.30 -3.37
CA ASP A 53 -12.72 2.63 -4.61
C ASP A 53 -13.04 4.13 -4.73
N GLY A 54 -13.17 4.62 -5.96
CA GLY A 54 -13.72 5.95 -6.27
C GLY A 54 -12.80 6.84 -7.11
N ASP A 55 -13.36 7.53 -8.11
CA ASP A 55 -12.57 8.28 -9.09
C ASP A 55 -12.44 9.79 -8.78
N GLU A 56 -13.15 10.29 -7.77
CA GLU A 56 -13.16 11.70 -7.37
C GLU A 56 -12.27 11.94 -6.15
N ARG A 57 -10.96 12.05 -6.38
CA ARG A 57 -9.95 12.27 -5.32
C ARG A 57 -9.11 13.51 -5.61
N PRO A 58 -8.71 14.28 -4.59
CA PRO A 58 -7.71 15.33 -4.77
C PRO A 58 -6.37 14.70 -5.21
N VAL A 59 -5.65 15.40 -6.09
CA VAL A 59 -4.36 14.94 -6.62
C VAL A 59 -3.24 15.80 -6.07
N VAL A 60 -2.15 15.15 -5.66
CA VAL A 60 -0.87 15.80 -5.37
C VAL A 60 0.06 15.53 -6.53
N LEU A 61 0.59 16.60 -7.14
CA LEU A 61 1.60 16.51 -8.19
C LEU A 61 2.97 16.92 -7.62
N ILE A 62 3.92 16.00 -7.70
CA ILE A 62 5.30 16.23 -7.28
C ILE A 62 6.16 16.42 -8.53
N VAL A 63 6.89 17.53 -8.59
CA VAL A 63 7.84 17.82 -9.67
C VAL A 63 9.22 17.93 -9.05
N HIS A 64 10.16 17.13 -9.55
CA HIS A 64 11.52 17.12 -9.03
C HIS A 64 12.24 18.46 -9.27
N GLY A 65 13.20 18.76 -8.40
CA GLY A 65 14.13 19.87 -8.58
C GLY A 65 15.28 19.52 -9.53
N GLY A 66 16.38 20.27 -9.45
CA GLY A 66 17.60 20.03 -10.24
C GLY A 66 17.91 21.12 -11.27
N GLY A 67 17.30 22.30 -11.13
CA GLY A 67 17.68 23.52 -11.84
C GLY A 67 17.51 23.43 -13.36
N TRP A 68 16.55 22.63 -13.83
CA TRP A 68 16.25 22.40 -15.26
C TRP A 68 17.38 21.75 -16.07
N VAL A 69 18.40 21.21 -15.41
CA VAL A 69 19.54 20.55 -16.07
C VAL A 69 19.56 19.05 -15.78
N ARG A 70 18.96 18.63 -14.67
CA ARG A 70 18.93 17.23 -14.23
C ARG A 70 17.76 16.96 -13.29
N GLY A 71 17.49 15.68 -13.06
CA GLY A 71 16.50 15.17 -12.11
C GLY A 71 15.73 14.01 -12.71
N ASP A 72 15.04 13.26 -11.87
CA ASP A 72 14.24 12.09 -12.27
C ASP A 72 13.09 11.89 -11.28
N LYS A 73 11.95 11.37 -11.74
CA LYS A 73 10.79 11.04 -10.89
C LYS A 73 11.11 9.95 -9.85
N ALA A 74 12.04 9.05 -10.15
CA ALA A 74 12.48 7.96 -9.28
C ALA A 74 13.14 8.45 -7.97
N LEU A 75 13.51 9.73 -7.89
CA LEU A 75 14.01 10.34 -6.65
C LEU A 75 12.98 10.34 -5.51
N PHE A 76 11.69 10.11 -5.81
CA PHE A 76 10.60 10.04 -4.83
C PHE A 76 10.01 8.63 -4.67
N ALA A 77 10.67 7.60 -5.22
CA ALA A 77 10.10 6.26 -5.24
C ALA A 77 9.88 5.70 -3.82
N GLU A 78 10.84 5.90 -2.92
CA GLU A 78 10.72 5.42 -1.53
C GLU A 78 9.62 6.15 -0.76
N GLU A 79 9.40 7.44 -1.03
CA GLU A 79 8.32 8.22 -0.42
C GLU A 79 6.93 7.80 -0.92
N GLY A 80 6.81 7.43 -2.19
CA GLY A 80 5.54 7.00 -2.78
C GLY A 80 5.20 5.52 -2.52
N ASP A 81 6.21 4.66 -2.34
CA ASP A 81 6.01 3.22 -2.12
C ASP A 81 5.54 2.88 -0.67
N GLN A 82 5.37 3.89 0.19
CA GLN A 82 4.92 3.76 1.60
C GLN A 82 3.41 3.76 1.78
#